data_AF-A0A961GRG8-F1
#
_entry.id   AF-A0A961GRG8-F1
#
_cell.length_a   1.000
_cell.length_b   1.000
_cell.length_c   1.000
_cell.angle_alpha   90.00
_cell.angle_beta   90.00
_cell.angle_gamma   90.00
#
_symmetry.space_group_name_H-M   'P 1'
#
loop_
_entity.id
_entity.type
_entity.pdbx_description
1 polymer ?
#
loop_
_entity_poly.entity_id
_entity_poly.type
_entity_poly.pdbx_seq_one_letter_code
_entity_poly.pdbx_strand_id
1 'polypeptide(L)'
;MSESAVRVVVSPSLSEGYDRRYVVVDAATGEVIDDSLGYGYKTAQNAHRARAYKSMSPQKKRQRDTVKNGVRRWCEKHSEFMADIERAMFYALKDGEAFTEADVTALLKDHCLQPPFTVKELMRHW
;
A
#
# COMPACT_ATOMS: atom_id res chain seq x y z
N MET A 1 -3.45 12.19 -27.63
CA MET A 1 -2.37 12.76 -26.81
C MET A 1 -1.54 11.59 -26.32
N SER A 2 -0.28 11.46 -26.76
CA SER A 2 0.60 10.42 -26.23
C SER A 2 0.77 10.64 -24.74
N GLU A 3 0.64 9.58 -23.95
CA GLU A 3 0.94 9.64 -22.52
C GLU A 3 2.43 9.93 -22.38
N SER A 4 2.78 11.18 -22.05
CA SER A 4 4.18 11.56 -21.89
C SER A 4 4.81 10.72 -20.78
N ALA A 5 6.01 10.18 -21.05
CA ALA A 5 6.79 9.53 -20.02
C ALA A 5 7.00 10.50 -18.85
N VAL A 6 6.88 10.01 -17.62
CA VAL A 6 7.08 10.80 -16.41
C VAL A 6 8.37 10.36 -15.72
N ARG A 7 9.10 11.32 -15.15
CA ARG A 7 10.29 11.05 -14.32
C ARG A 7 10.15 11.71 -12.96
N VAL A 8 10.82 11.14 -11.97
CA VAL A 8 10.91 11.71 -10.61
C VAL A 8 12.29 12.32 -10.43
N VAL A 9 12.34 13.58 -10.01
CA VAL A 9 13.57 14.34 -9.85
C VAL A 9 13.63 15.01 -8.47
N VAL A 10 14.83 15.30 -8.00
CA VAL A 10 15.02 16.15 -6.82
C VAL A 10 14.68 17.59 -7.21
N SER A 11 13.86 18.26 -6.41
CA SER A 11 13.51 19.67 -6.57
C SER A 11 14.49 20.54 -5.78
N PRO A 12 15.31 21.37 -6.45
CA PRO A 12 16.25 22.25 -5.76
C PRO A 12 15.55 23.32 -4.91
N SER A 13 14.39 23.82 -5.35
CA SER A 13 13.65 24.88 -4.64
C SER A 13 12.93 24.38 -3.39
N LEU A 14 12.64 23.09 -3.31
CA LEU A 14 11.97 22.47 -2.17
C LEU A 14 12.93 21.70 -1.26
N SER A 15 14.15 21.44 -1.71
CA SER A 15 15.15 20.71 -0.94
C SER A 15 16.01 21.66 -0.12
N GLU A 16 16.29 21.30 1.13
CA GLU A 16 17.17 22.06 2.01
C GLU A 16 18.18 21.14 2.69
N GLY A 17 19.48 21.39 2.48
CA GLY A 17 20.56 20.59 3.04
C GLY A 17 20.40 19.09 2.74
N TYR A 18 20.22 18.29 3.80
CA TYR A 18 20.02 16.84 3.68
C TYR A 18 18.56 16.43 3.44
N ASP A 19 17.60 17.35 3.55
CA ASP A 19 16.17 17.10 3.33
C ASP A 19 15.82 17.23 1.84
N ARG A 20 16.10 16.17 1.09
CA ARG A 20 15.81 16.10 -0.35
C ARG A 20 14.30 15.94 -0.60
N ARG A 21 13.75 16.81 -1.42
CA ARG A 21 12.35 16.76 -1.87
C ARG A 21 12.27 16.37 -3.34
N TYR A 22 11.34 15.48 -3.65
CA TYR A 22 11.16 14.90 -4.98
C TYR A 22 9.85 15.38 -5.60
N VAL A 23 9.86 15.64 -6.90
CA VAL A 23 8.68 16.05 -7.68
C VAL A 23 8.57 15.17 -8.93
N VAL A 24 7.35 15.03 -9.45
CA VAL A 24 7.08 14.34 -10.73
C VAL A 24 7.08 15.38 -11.83
N VAL A 25 7.86 15.15 -12.88
CA VAL A 25 7.92 16.03 -14.05
C VAL A 25 7.65 15.27 -15.34
N ASP A 26 7.16 15.98 -16.35
CA ASP A 26 7.10 15.50 -17.72
C ASP A 26 8.53 15.25 -18.22
N ALA A 27 8.79 14.07 -18.80
CA ALA A 27 10.14 13.71 -19.22
C ALA A 27 10.61 14.48 -20.47
N ALA A 28 9.68 14.94 -21.31
CA ALA A 28 10.00 15.67 -22.54
C ALA A 28 10.16 17.18 -22.27
N THR A 29 9.25 17.77 -21.50
CA THR A 29 9.24 19.23 -21.25
C THR A 29 9.97 19.64 -19.98
N GLY A 30 10.08 18.73 -19.00
CA GLY A 30 10.58 19.05 -17.66
C GLY A 30 9.58 19.80 -16.78
N GLU A 31 8.35 20.01 -17.25
CA GLU A 31 7.29 20.68 -16.49
C GLU A 31 6.86 19.85 -15.27
N VAL A 32 6.59 20.51 -14.15
CA VAL A 32 6.13 19.87 -12.92
C VAL A 32 4.68 19.41 -13.07
N ILE A 33 4.48 18.09 -12.98
CA ILE A 33 3.16 17.45 -13.02
C ILE A 33 2.58 17.30 -11.61
N ASP A 34 3.43 17.04 -10.61
CA ASP A 34 3.01 16.80 -9.23
C ASP A 34 4.15 17.11 -8.25
N ASP A 35 3.96 18.13 -7.43
CA ASP A 35 4.91 18.56 -6.39
C ASP A 35 4.36 18.37 -4.98
N SER A 36 3.31 17.55 -4.80
CA SER A 36 2.67 17.37 -3.50
C SER A 36 2.21 18.68 -2.86
N LEU A 37 1.55 19.56 -3.64
CA LEU A 37 1.05 20.86 -3.19
C LEU A 37 2.18 21.79 -2.72
N GLY A 38 3.30 21.77 -3.43
CA GLY A 38 4.48 22.60 -3.11
C GLY A 38 5.37 22.10 -1.98
N TYR A 39 5.10 20.93 -1.36
CA TYR A 39 5.97 20.37 -0.30
C TYR A 39 7.03 19.40 -0.83
N GLY A 40 6.78 18.78 -1.99
CA GLY A 40 7.56 17.68 -2.53
C GLY A 40 7.46 16.39 -1.69
N TYR A 41 7.72 15.27 -2.35
CA TYR A 41 7.78 13.96 -1.71
C TYR A 41 9.10 13.79 -0.97
N LYS A 42 9.08 13.13 0.21
CA LYS A 42 10.31 12.80 0.97
C LYS A 42 11.21 11.79 0.27
N THR A 43 10.65 10.98 -0.62
CA THR A 43 11.38 9.95 -1.36
C THR A 43 10.87 9.84 -2.78
N ALA A 44 11.75 9.40 -3.69
CA ALA A 44 11.36 9.13 -5.07
C ALA A 44 10.30 8.02 -5.15
N GLN A 45 10.37 6.99 -4.29
CA GLN A 45 9.37 5.92 -4.27
C GLN A 45 7.97 6.45 -3.93
N ASN A 46 7.86 7.41 -3.01
CA ASN A 46 6.58 8.01 -2.66
C ASN A 46 5.99 8.84 -3.82
N ALA A 47 6.82 9.56 -4.56
CA ALA A 47 6.39 10.27 -5.78
C ALA A 47 5.85 9.28 -6.84
N HIS A 48 6.58 8.19 -7.10
CA HIS A 48 6.13 7.14 -8.02
C HIS A 48 4.80 6.50 -7.57
N ARG A 49 4.67 6.18 -6.27
CA ARG A 49 3.42 5.62 -5.71
C ARG A 49 2.24 6.57 -5.86
N ALA A 50 2.44 7.86 -5.59
CA ALA A 50 1.40 8.87 -5.74
C ALA A 50 0.97 9.00 -7.21
N ARG A 51 1.93 9.07 -8.14
CA ARG A 51 1.65 9.09 -9.58
C ARG A 51 0.87 7.86 -10.03
N ALA A 52 1.33 6.67 -9.66
CA ALA A 52 0.67 5.40 -10.00
C ALA A 52 -0.76 5.32 -9.45
N TYR A 53 -0.99 5.86 -8.25
CA TYR A 53 -2.34 5.95 -7.68
C TYR A 53 -3.25 6.92 -8.45
N LYS A 54 -2.72 8.10 -8.79
CA LYS A 54 -3.47 9.14 -9.51
C LYS A 54 -3.81 8.70 -10.94
N SER A 55 -2.88 8.05 -11.65
CA SER A 55 -3.08 7.53 -13.01
C SER A 55 -3.87 6.22 -13.09
N MET A 56 -4.19 5.59 -11.96
CA MET A 56 -4.95 4.34 -11.94
C MET A 56 -6.36 4.53 -12.51
N SER A 57 -6.74 3.65 -13.44
CA SER A 57 -8.07 3.69 -14.09
C SER A 57 -9.21 3.48 -13.07
N PRO A 58 -10.42 4.03 -13.32
CA PRO A 58 -11.57 3.83 -12.45
C PRO A 58 -11.89 2.34 -12.20
N GLN A 59 -11.74 1.49 -13.22
CA GLN A 59 -11.95 0.05 -13.09
C GLN A 59 -10.97 -0.59 -12.10
N LYS A 60 -9.66 -0.28 -12.21
CA LYS A 60 -8.64 -0.80 -11.29
C LYS A 60 -8.85 -0.29 -9.87
N LYS A 61 -9.25 0.99 -9.72
CA LYS A 61 -9.62 1.55 -8.40
C LYS A 61 -10.79 0.79 -7.79
N ARG A 62 -11.87 0.58 -8.55
CA ARG A 62 -13.04 -0.20 -8.11
C ARG A 62 -12.67 -1.62 -7.71
N GLN A 63 -11.86 -2.33 -8.51
CA GLN A 63 -11.43 -3.69 -8.17
C GLN A 63 -10.66 -3.74 -6.84
N ARG A 64 -9.68 -2.86 -6.65
CA ARG A 64 -8.94 -2.73 -5.40
C ARG A 64 -9.87 -2.45 -4.22
N ASP A 65 -10.80 -1.51 -4.38
CA ASP A 65 -11.71 -1.12 -3.31
C ASP A 65 -12.71 -2.24 -3.00
N THR A 66 -13.15 -3.01 -3.99
CA THR A 66 -13.97 -4.22 -3.79
C THR A 66 -13.24 -5.26 -2.96
N VAL A 67 -11.97 -5.58 -3.27
CA VAL A 67 -11.17 -6.53 -2.48
C VAL A 67 -11.01 -6.02 -1.05
N LYS A 68 -10.56 -4.77 -0.87
CA LYS A 68 -10.37 -4.16 0.44
C LYS A 68 -11.65 -4.19 1.29
N ASN A 69 -12.79 -3.82 0.72
CA ASN A 69 -14.07 -3.82 1.41
C ASN A 69 -14.57 -5.25 1.69
N GLY A 70 -14.29 -6.19 0.79
CA GLY A 70 -14.57 -7.62 0.98
C GLY A 70 -13.82 -8.20 2.16
N VAL A 71 -12.50 -7.93 2.26
CA VAL A 71 -11.66 -8.33 3.39
C VAL A 71 -12.23 -7.77 4.69
N ARG A 72 -12.47 -6.46 4.77
CA ARG A 72 -12.99 -5.81 5.98
C ARG A 72 -14.29 -6.42 6.48
N ARG A 73 -15.27 -6.58 5.57
CA ARG A 73 -16.56 -7.21 5.90
C ARG A 73 -16.42 -8.67 6.32
N TRP A 74 -15.43 -9.37 5.77
CA TRP A 74 -15.14 -10.74 6.17
C TRP A 74 -14.52 -10.75 7.58
N CYS A 75 -13.55 -9.89 7.88
CA CYS A 75 -12.95 -9.77 9.21
C CYS A 75 -13.99 -9.43 10.28
N GLU A 76 -14.92 -8.50 9.99
CA GLU A 76 -16.03 -8.15 10.88
C GLU A 76 -16.92 -9.35 11.24
N LYS A 77 -17.12 -10.29 10.31
CA LYS A 77 -17.92 -11.50 10.52
C LYS A 77 -17.17 -12.62 11.22
N HIS A 78 -15.84 -12.56 11.27
CA HIS A 78 -14.97 -13.60 11.81
C HIS A 78 -14.10 -13.01 12.94
N SER A 79 -14.71 -12.27 13.87
CA SER A 79 -14.01 -11.55 14.93
C SER A 79 -13.20 -12.46 15.87
N GLU A 80 -13.64 -13.70 16.08
CA GLU A 80 -12.91 -14.68 16.90
C GLU A 80 -11.60 -15.10 16.22
N PHE A 81 -11.65 -15.45 14.93
CA PHE A 81 -10.46 -15.71 14.13
C PHE A 81 -9.51 -14.49 14.10
N MET A 82 -10.06 -13.28 14.00
CA MET A 82 -9.27 -12.05 14.04
C MET A 82 -8.55 -11.86 15.37
N ALA A 83 -9.21 -12.13 16.50
CA ALA A 83 -8.61 -12.09 17.83
C ALA A 83 -7.47 -13.13 17.95
N ASP A 84 -7.61 -14.29 17.32
CA ASP A 84 -6.55 -15.31 17.27
C ASP A 84 -5.33 -14.85 16.48
N ILE A 85 -5.53 -14.19 15.34
CA ILE A 85 -4.41 -13.60 14.61
C ILE A 85 -3.73 -12.52 15.46
N GLU A 86 -4.49 -11.59 16.06
CA GLU A 86 -3.91 -10.53 16.90
C GLU A 86 -3.08 -11.10 18.05
N ARG A 87 -3.59 -12.16 18.69
CA ARG A 87 -2.88 -12.90 19.74
C ARG A 87 -1.62 -13.58 19.23
N ALA A 88 -1.68 -14.27 18.10
CA ALA A 88 -0.51 -14.92 17.50
C ALA A 88 0.56 -13.90 17.10
N MET A 89 0.16 -12.80 16.47
CA MET A 89 1.06 -11.70 16.09
C MET A 89 1.72 -11.05 17.32
N PHE A 90 0.97 -10.88 18.41
CA PHE A 90 1.51 -10.37 19.67
C PHE A 90 2.60 -11.28 20.24
N TYR A 91 2.39 -12.59 20.27
CA TYR A 91 3.38 -13.54 20.79
C TYR A 91 4.60 -13.65 19.87
N ALA A 92 4.42 -13.69 18.55
CA ALA A 92 5.54 -13.67 17.61
C ALA A 92 6.44 -12.43 17.86
N LEU A 93 5.83 -11.25 17.97
CA LEU A 93 6.57 -10.02 18.25
C LEU A 93 7.27 -10.06 19.61
N LYS A 94 6.62 -10.60 20.65
CA LYS A 94 7.20 -10.75 21.99
C LYS A 94 8.43 -11.65 21.98
N ASP A 95 8.43 -12.67 21.15
CA ASP A 95 9.52 -13.64 21.02
C ASP A 95 10.58 -13.19 20.00
N GLY A 96 10.40 -12.02 19.37
CA GLY A 96 11.32 -11.49 18.37
C GLY A 96 11.20 -12.13 16.98
N GLU A 97 10.11 -12.87 16.75
CA GLU A 97 9.82 -13.58 15.52
C GLU A 97 8.92 -12.77 14.58
N ALA A 98 8.99 -13.08 13.28
CA ALA A 98 8.11 -12.47 12.28
C ALA A 98 6.78 -13.22 12.18
N PHE A 99 5.67 -12.49 12.11
CA PHE A 99 4.37 -13.05 11.76
C PHE A 99 4.18 -13.09 10.23
N THR A 100 3.95 -14.27 9.67
CA THR A 100 4.05 -14.54 8.23
C THR A 100 2.74 -15.02 7.60
N GLU A 101 2.68 -15.12 6.26
CA GLU A 101 1.55 -15.70 5.54
C GLU A 101 1.31 -17.19 5.92
N ALA A 102 2.35 -17.91 6.34
CA ALA A 102 2.24 -19.30 6.78
C ALA A 102 1.46 -19.43 8.10
N ASP A 103 1.69 -18.50 9.04
CA ASP A 103 1.00 -18.46 10.32
C ASP A 103 -0.51 -18.20 10.14
N VAL A 104 -0.85 -17.23 9.27
CA VAL A 104 -2.26 -16.97 8.91
C VAL A 104 -2.89 -18.19 8.24
N THR A 105 -2.15 -18.88 7.38
CA THR A 105 -2.65 -20.09 6.69
C THR A 105 -2.93 -21.22 7.69
N ALA A 106 -2.07 -21.40 8.69
CA ALA A 106 -2.27 -22.37 9.77
C ALA A 106 -3.52 -22.03 10.59
N LEU A 107 -3.68 -20.76 11.00
CA LEU A 107 -4.86 -20.31 11.75
C LEU A 107 -6.16 -20.48 10.95
N LEU A 108 -6.16 -20.19 9.64
CA LEU A 108 -7.34 -20.41 8.79
C LEU A 108 -7.74 -21.89 8.75
N LYS A 109 -6.76 -22.79 8.74
CA LYS A 109 -6.99 -24.23 8.76
C LYS A 109 -7.58 -24.68 10.10
N ASP A 110 -7.05 -24.17 11.22
CA ASP A 110 -7.53 -24.50 12.57
C ASP A 110 -8.98 -24.05 12.78
N HIS A 111 -9.36 -22.92 12.18
CA HIS A 111 -10.74 -22.42 12.19
C HIS A 111 -11.65 -23.02 11.10
N CYS A 112 -11.14 -23.91 10.25
CA CYS A 112 -11.86 -24.44 9.08
C CYS A 112 -12.41 -23.34 8.13
N LEU A 113 -11.71 -22.21 8.03
CA LEU A 113 -12.12 -21.06 7.22
C LEU A 113 -11.46 -21.05 5.85
N GLN A 114 -12.22 -20.62 4.84
CA GLN A 114 -11.75 -20.42 3.47
C GLN A 114 -12.21 -19.04 2.97
N PRO A 115 -11.37 -17.99 3.09
CA PRO A 115 -11.77 -16.66 2.67
C PRO A 115 -11.87 -16.57 1.14
N PRO A 116 -12.74 -15.70 0.60
CA PRO A 116 -12.90 -15.48 -0.83
C PRO A 116 -11.79 -14.60 -1.44
N PHE A 117 -10.64 -14.48 -0.78
CA PHE A 117 -9.48 -13.67 -1.15
C PHE A 117 -8.20 -14.35 -0.65
N THR A 118 -7.06 -13.91 -1.16
CA THR A 118 -5.76 -14.46 -0.78
C THR A 118 -5.35 -14.07 0.63
N VAL A 119 -4.50 -14.88 1.28
CA VAL A 119 -3.89 -14.55 2.59
C VAL A 119 -3.14 -13.22 2.54
N LYS A 120 -2.47 -12.92 1.42
CA LYS A 120 -1.80 -11.64 1.20
C LYS A 120 -2.76 -10.45 1.15
N GLU A 121 -3.95 -10.62 0.57
CA GLU A 121 -5.00 -9.59 0.59
C GLU A 121 -5.59 -9.42 1.99
N LEU A 122 -5.76 -10.50 2.74
CA LEU A 122 -6.15 -10.48 4.16
C LEU A 122 -5.14 -9.64 4.95
N MET A 123 -3.86 -10.05 4.97
CA MET A 123 -2.80 -9.38 5.72
C MET A 123 -2.60 -7.90 5.35
N ARG A 124 -2.97 -7.52 4.12
CA ARG A 124 -2.86 -6.14 3.63
C ARG A 124 -4.03 -5.25 4.06
N HIS A 125 -5.22 -5.81 4.28
CA HIS A 125 -6.47 -5.05 4.35
C HIS A 125 -7.30 -5.25 5.62
N TRP A 126 -7.00 -6.28 6.40
CA TRP A 126 -7.46 -6.45 7.77
C TRP A 126 -6.94 -5.33 8.67
#